data_AF-A0A955PE60-F1
#
_entry.id   AF-A0A955PE60-F1
#
_cell.length_a   1.000
_cell.length_b   1.000
_cell.length_c   1.000
_cell.angle_alpha   90.00
_cell.angle_beta   90.00
_cell.angle_gamma   90.00
#
_symmetry.space_group_name_H-M   'P 1'
#
loop_
_entity.id
_entity.type
_entity.pdbx_description
1 polymer ?
#
loop_
_entity_poly.entity_id
_entity_poly.type
_entity_poly.pdbx_seq_one_letter_code
_entity_poly.pdbx_strand_id
1 'polypeptide(L)' 'SEPWQETSDSHHLKFIPVQAEVGDFALFLKKEAFEIQYQKETYLVVPQAAILLLIRDEEEHLSFDSEIPDLLE' A
#
# COMPACT_ATOMS: atom_id res chain seq x y z
N SER A 1 36.77 1.81 -21.78
CA SER A 1 36.10 1.87 -20.48
C SER A 1 34.67 2.25 -20.72
N GLU A 2 33.76 1.30 -20.56
CA GLU A 2 32.34 1.49 -20.83
C GLU A 2 31.66 2.14 -19.61
N PRO A 3 30.97 3.30 -19.77
CA PRO A 3 30.59 4.19 -18.66
C PRO A 3 29.34 3.74 -17.88
N TRP A 4 28.74 2.59 -18.19
CA TRP A 4 27.56 2.08 -17.48
C TRP A 4 27.91 1.12 -16.34
N GLN A 5 29.20 0.92 -16.07
CA GLN A 5 29.72 0.07 -14.99
C GLN A 5 30.42 0.89 -13.91
N GLU A 6 30.08 2.17 -13.75
CA GLU A 6 30.50 2.96 -12.59
C GLU A 6 29.39 2.96 -11.54
N THR A 7 29.46 1.98 -10.63
CA THR A 7 29.73 2.22 -9.21
C THR A 7 29.32 0.99 -8.41
N SER A 8 30.34 0.38 -7.83
CA SER A 8 30.37 -0.65 -6.80
C SER A 8 29.69 -0.26 -5.47
N ASP A 9 28.79 0.73 -5.45
CA ASP A 9 28.05 1.20 -4.26
C ASP A 9 26.51 1.00 -4.37
N SER A 10 26.02 0.42 -5.45
CA SER A 10 24.58 0.35 -5.77
C SER A 10 23.86 -0.92 -5.27
N HIS A 11 24.48 -1.69 -4.37
CA HIS A 11 23.90 -2.91 -3.81
C HIS A 11 23.00 -2.66 -2.58
N HIS A 12 22.53 -1.42 -2.38
CA HIS A 12 21.39 -1.18 -1.51
C HIS A 12 20.14 -1.61 -2.26
N LEU A 13 19.67 -2.83 -1.97
CA LEU A 13 18.33 -3.29 -2.34
C LEU A 13 17.32 -2.19 -1.97
N LYS A 14 16.90 -1.39 -2.96
CA LYS A 14 15.88 -0.36 -2.76
C LYS A 14 14.56 -1.09 -2.57
N PHE A 15 14.12 -1.16 -1.32
CA PHE A 15 12.76 -1.59 -1.00
C PHE A 15 11.79 -0.59 -1.63
N ILE A 16 10.91 -1.09 -2.49
CA ILE A 16 9.79 -0.31 -3.03
C ILE A 16 8.60 -0.58 -2.11
N PRO A 17 8.04 0.44 -1.46
CA PRO A 17 6.89 0.26 -0.57
C PRO A 17 5.65 -0.19 -1.35
N VAL A 18 4.73 -0.84 -0.65
CA VAL A 18 3.41 -1.16 -1.18
C VAL A 18 2.67 0.16 -1.45
N GLN A 19 2.02 0.25 -2.61
CA GLN A 19 1.33 1.47 -3.03
C GLN A 19 -0.08 1.61 -2.42
N ALA A 20 -0.68 0.50 -2.00
CA ALA A 20 -2.00 0.46 -1.39
C ALA A 20 -1.95 0.87 0.09
N GLU A 21 -2.89 1.70 0.50
CA GLU A 21 -3.10 2.15 1.87
C GLU A 21 -4.47 1.72 2.40
N VAL A 22 -4.68 1.83 3.71
CA VAL A 22 -5.98 1.55 4.32
C VAL A 22 -6.97 2.60 3.85
N GLY A 23 -8.16 2.15 3.43
CA GLY A 23 -9.19 3.01 2.84
C GLY A 23 -9.20 3.01 1.31
N ASP A 24 -8.13 2.52 0.65
CA ASP A 24 -8.12 2.42 -0.81
C ASP A 24 -9.15 1.40 -1.32
N PHE A 25 -9.86 1.77 -2.38
CA PHE A 25 -10.60 0.82 -3.20
C PHE A 25 -9.68 0.26 -4.29
N ALA A 26 -9.69 -1.06 -4.48
CA ALA A 26 -8.81 -1.72 -5.43
C ALA A 26 -9.59 -2.48 -6.52
N LEU A 27 -9.19 -2.31 -7.78
CA LEU A 27 -9.51 -3.22 -8.87
C LEU A 27 -8.34 -4.19 -9.06
N PHE A 28 -8.61 -5.50 -9.04
CA PHE A 28 -7.56 -6.52 -9.10
C PHE A 28 -8.01 -7.78 -9.83
N LEU A 29 -7.05 -8.63 -10.20
CA LEU A 29 -7.31 -9.92 -10.83
C LEU A 29 -7.68 -10.98 -9.78
N LYS A 30 -8.98 -11.31 -9.68
CA LYS A 30 -9.48 -12.32 -8.72
C LYS A 30 -8.78 -13.68 -8.81
N LYS A 31 -8.34 -14.10 -10.01
CA LYS A 31 -7.68 -15.41 -10.21
C LYS A 31 -6.35 -15.55 -9.46
N GLU A 32 -5.69 -14.42 -9.16
CA GLU A 32 -4.40 -14.35 -8.47
C GLU A 32 -4.56 -14.09 -6.97
N ALA A 33 -5.80 -13.91 -6.49
CA ALA A 33 -6.09 -13.62 -5.09
C ALA A 33 -6.28 -14.91 -4.28
N PHE A 34 -5.82 -14.90 -3.04
CA PHE A 34 -5.99 -16.00 -2.10
C PHE A 34 -7.06 -15.65 -1.07
N GLU A 35 -8.09 -16.49 -0.96
CA GLU A 35 -9.13 -16.33 0.05
C GLU A 35 -8.68 -16.95 1.38
N ILE A 36 -8.85 -16.20 2.47
CA ILE A 36 -8.54 -16.64 3.83
C ILE A 36 -9.71 -16.34 4.76
N GLN A 37 -9.81 -17.12 5.84
CA GLN A 37 -10.78 -16.86 6.89
C GLN A 37 -10.06 -16.48 8.19
N TYR A 38 -10.41 -15.33 8.76
CA TYR A 38 -9.80 -14.79 9.96
C TYR A 38 -10.88 -14.17 10.84
N GLN A 39 -10.91 -14.53 12.13
CA GLN A 39 -11.92 -14.05 13.09
C GLN A 39 -13.39 -14.18 12.60
N LYS A 40 -13.71 -15.27 11.89
CA LYS A 40 -15.03 -15.55 11.28
C LYS A 40 -15.39 -14.62 10.10
N GLU A 41 -14.46 -13.81 9.64
CA GLU A 41 -14.60 -12.95 8.46
C GLU A 41 -13.73 -13.49 7.30
N THR A 42 -14.18 -13.27 6.07
CA THR A 42 -13.46 -13.67 4.86
C THR A 42 -12.66 -12.50 4.31
N TYR A 43 -11.39 -12.73 4.03
CA TYR A 43 -10.48 -11.75 3.43
C TYR A 43 -9.85 -12.29 2.14
N LEU A 44 -9.37 -11.38 1.30
CA LEU A 44 -8.59 -11.69 0.11
C LEU A 44 -7.18 -11.14 0.26
N VAL A 45 -6.18 -11.99 0.13
CA VAL A 45 -4.77 -11.59 -0.01
C VAL A 45 -4.46 -11.44 -1.49
N VAL A 46 -4.15 -10.21 -1.91
CA VAL A 46 -3.92 -9.87 -3.31
C VAL A 46 -2.45 -9.47 -3.50
N PRO A 47 -1.68 -10.15 -4.37
CA PRO A 47 -0.32 -9.72 -4.71
C PRO A 47 -0.31 -8.33 -5.37
N GLN A 48 0.70 -7.50 -5.07
CA GLN A 48 0.80 -6.14 -5.64
C GLN A 48 0.75 -6.15 -7.18
N ALA A 49 1.39 -7.13 -7.82
CA ALA A 49 1.40 -7.28 -9.28
C ALA A 49 0.02 -7.62 -9.89
N ALA A 50 -0.94 -8.05 -9.09
CA ALA A 50 -2.31 -8.37 -9.51
C ALA A 50 -3.29 -7.19 -9.31
N ILE A 51 -2.84 -6.10 -8.69
CA ILE A 51 -3.62 -4.86 -8.53
C ILE A 51 -3.53 -4.07 -9.85
N LEU A 52 -4.68 -3.75 -10.42
CA LEU A 52 -4.79 -3.02 -11.69
C LEU A 52 -4.99 -1.51 -11.47
N LEU A 53 -5.73 -1.14 -10.43
CA LEU A 53 -6.04 0.24 -10.09
C LEU A 53 -6.28 0.37 -8.58
N LEU A 54 -5.78 1.45 -7.99
CA LEU A 54 -6.15 1.92 -6.66
C LEU A 54 -6.89 3.25 -6.83
N ILE A 55 -8.04 3.36 -6.17
CA ILE A 55 -8.86 4.57 -6.11
C ILE A 55 -8.84 5.03 -4.66
N ARG A 56 -8.34 6.25 -4.45
CA ARG A 56 -8.22 6.88 -3.14
C ARG A 56 -9.16 8.08 -3.10
N ASP A 57 -10.09 8.09 -2.16
CA ASP A 57 -10.90 9.28 -1.90
C ASP A 57 -10.08 10.25 -1.05
N GLU A 58 -9.85 11.46 -1.56
CA GLU A 58 -9.09 12.51 -0.87
C GLU A 58 -9.85 13.10 0.33
N GLU A 59 -11.14 12.79 0.48
CA GLU A 59 -12.01 13.38 1.51
C GLU A 59 -11.90 12.71 2.89
N GLU A 60 -11.42 11.46 2.99
CA GLU A 60 -11.24 10.79 4.30
C GLU A 60 -10.10 11.40 5.13
N HIS A 61 -9.22 12.19 4.52
CA HIS A 61 -8.17 12.93 5.23
C HIS A 61 -8.70 14.15 6.04
N LEU A 62 -10.00 14.49 5.97
CA LEU A 62 -10.60 15.60 6.71
C LEU A 62 -11.22 15.22 8.06
N SER A 63 -11.05 13.98 8.51
CA SER A 63 -11.43 13.51 9.85
C SER A 63 -10.42 12.43 10.21
N PHE A 64 -9.43 12.65 11.08
CA PHE A 64 -9.53 12.32 12.51
C PHE A 64 -8.59 13.16 13.40
N ASP A 65 -7.78 14.05 12.83
CA ASP A 65 -6.81 14.87 13.59
C ASP A 65 -7.39 16.22 14.07
N SER A 66 -8.62 16.58 13.68
CA SER A 66 -9.26 17.84 14.04
C SER A 66 -10.09 17.80 15.34
N GLU A 67 -10.20 16.64 16.00
CA GLU A 67 -10.89 16.47 17.29
C GLU A 67 -9.95 15.97 18.40
N ILE A 68 -8.81 16.65 18.62
CA ILE A 68 -8.27 16.73 19.98
C ILE A 68 -8.72 18.07 20.56
N PRO A 69 -9.84 18.12 21.31
CA PRO A 69 -10.21 19.32 22.04
C PRO A 69 -9.20 19.52 23.16
N ASP A 70 -8.45 20.62 23.12
CA ASP A 70 -7.77 21.33 24.21
C ASP A 70 -7.69 20.57 25.55
N LEU A 71 -6.95 19.47 25.59
CA LEU A 71 -6.64 18.72 26.80
C LEU A 71 -5.18 18.29 26.71
N LEU A 72 -4.29 19.29 26.78
CA LEU A 72 -3.05 19.26 27.55
C LEU A 72 -2.54 20.72 27.63
N GLU A 73 -2.73 21.27 28.84
CA GLU A 73 -2.40 22.62 29.38
C GLU A 73 -3.39 23.77 29.17
#